data_AF-A0A7Y9L8Y3-F1
#
_entry.id   AF-A0A7Y9L8Y3-F1
#
_cell.length_a   1.000
_cell.length_b   1.000
_cell.length_c   1.000
_cell.angle_alpha   90.00
_cell.angle_beta   90.00
_cell.angle_gamma   90.00
#
_symmetry.space_group_name_H-M   'P 1'
#
loop_
_entity.id
_entity.type
_entity.pdbx_description
1 polymer ?
#
loop_
_entity_poly.entity_id
_entity_poly.type
_entity_poly.pdbx_seq_one_letter_code
_entity_poly.pdbx_strand_id
1 'polypeptide(L)'
;MTRKICTNCSRRIRSNAGNRKAGYGGGVPPLRSHVIIYFAEKEASQNAALAFFEYFEKRRWRNKHGNKLKNWKTAAWEWAFQFKGQ
;
A
#
# COMPACT_ATOMS: atom_id res chain seq x y z
N MET A 1 34.89 37.08 20.79
CA MET A 1 34.85 35.63 21.09
C MET A 1 33.59 35.04 20.48
N THR A 2 33.74 33.90 19.81
CA THR A 2 32.98 33.45 18.64
C THR A 2 31.53 33.03 18.92
N ARG A 3 30.63 33.39 17.99
CA ARG A 3 29.22 32.96 17.90
C ARG A 3 29.13 31.44 17.85
N LYS A 4 28.25 30.82 18.64
CA LYS A 4 27.79 29.44 18.42
C LYS A 4 26.33 29.46 18.01
N ILE A 5 26.11 29.59 16.70
CA ILE A 5 24.85 29.23 16.06
C ILE A 5 24.82 27.70 16.08
N CYS A 6 24.04 27.11 16.97
CA CYS A 6 23.74 25.69 16.91
C CYS A 6 22.73 25.45 15.77
N THR A 7 23.23 25.38 14.54
CA THR A 7 22.56 24.66 13.45
C THR A 7 22.55 23.18 13.80
N ASN A 8 21.47 22.69 14.39
CA ASN A 8 21.13 21.27 14.34
C ASN A 8 20.10 21.09 13.22
N CYS A 9 20.58 21.07 11.98
CA CYS A 9 20.89 19.84 11.25
C CYS A 9 19.65 18.96 11.03
N SER A 10 19.30 18.92 9.74
CA SER A 10 18.65 17.79 9.09
C SER A 10 17.15 17.66 9.30
N ARG A 11 16.42 18.50 8.55
CA ARG A 11 15.16 18.12 7.91
C ARG A 11 15.36 16.74 7.26
N ARG A 12 14.95 15.68 7.95
CA ARG A 12 14.99 14.32 7.39
C ARG A 12 13.87 14.22 6.37
N ILE A 13 14.12 14.73 5.15
CA ILE A 13 13.42 14.26 3.96
C ILE A 13 13.71 12.75 3.93
N ARG A 14 12.69 11.96 4.27
CA ARG A 14 12.76 10.51 4.23
C ARG A 14 12.66 10.14 2.76
N SER A 15 13.80 10.17 2.06
CA SER A 15 13.90 9.70 0.69
C SER A 15 13.51 8.22 0.64
N ASN A 16 12.45 8.00 -0.13
CA ASN A 16 11.92 6.78 -0.71
C ASN A 16 12.97 5.66 -0.90
N ALA A 17 13.11 4.76 0.07
CA ALA A 17 13.99 3.59 -0.02
C ALA A 17 13.18 2.32 0.24
N GLY A 18 12.95 1.51 -0.80
CA GLY A 18 12.38 0.18 -0.61
C GLY A 18 11.63 -0.47 -1.78
N ASN A 19 11.88 -0.08 -3.04
CA ASN A 19 11.22 -0.72 -4.18
C ASN A 19 12.02 -1.94 -4.71
N ARG A 20 12.22 -2.98 -3.89
CA ARG A 20 12.77 -4.28 -4.38
C ARG A 20 11.79 -5.46 -4.25
N LYS A 21 10.56 -5.23 -3.77
CA LYS A 21 9.51 -6.27 -3.67
C LYS A 21 8.11 -5.79 -4.08
N ALA A 22 7.98 -4.79 -4.97
CA ALA A 22 6.67 -4.42 -5.50
C ALA A 22 6.10 -5.58 -6.34
N GLY A 23 4.96 -6.14 -5.93
CA GLY A 23 4.23 -7.17 -6.71
C GLY A 23 4.13 -8.56 -6.09
N TYR A 24 5.02 -8.94 -5.16
CA TYR A 24 5.03 -10.29 -4.55
C TYR A 24 4.08 -10.45 -3.33
N GLY A 25 3.07 -9.59 -3.18
CA GLY A 25 2.18 -9.58 -2.01
C GLY A 25 2.78 -8.90 -0.78
N GLY A 26 4.08 -9.10 -0.51
CA GLY A 26 4.81 -8.51 0.63
C GLY A 26 5.23 -7.04 0.47
N GLY A 27 5.27 -6.54 -0.77
CA GLY A 27 5.55 -5.13 -1.07
C GLY A 27 4.32 -4.28 -0.85
N VAL A 28 4.14 -3.79 0.38
CA VAL A 28 3.05 -2.90 0.76
C VAL A 28 3.60 -1.48 1.01
N PRO A 29 3.13 -0.46 0.28
CA PRO A 29 2.01 -0.48 -0.68
C PRO A 29 2.37 -1.06 -2.07
N PRO A 30 1.47 -1.79 -2.75
CA PRO A 30 1.62 -2.16 -4.15
C PRO A 30 1.40 -0.98 -5.10
N LEU A 31 1.88 -1.13 -6.33
CA LEU A 31 1.49 -0.24 -7.44
C LEU A 31 0.02 -0.50 -7.81
N ARG A 32 -0.71 0.57 -8.16
CA ARG A 32 -2.11 0.49 -8.63
C ARG A 32 -2.28 -0.50 -9.78
N SER A 33 -1.35 -0.49 -10.74
CA SER A 33 -1.35 -1.41 -11.88
C SER A 33 -1.28 -2.89 -11.46
N HIS A 34 -0.49 -3.22 -10.43
CA HIS A 34 -0.41 -4.60 -9.93
C HIS A 34 -1.73 -5.08 -9.32
N VAL A 35 -2.46 -4.19 -8.65
CA VAL A 35 -3.79 -4.52 -8.10
C VAL A 35 -4.78 -4.76 -9.25
N ILE A 36 -4.79 -3.90 -10.27
CA ILE A 36 -5.68 -4.06 -11.42
C ILE A 36 -5.42 -5.38 -12.14
N ILE A 37 -4.16 -5.70 -12.44
CA ILE A 37 -3.77 -6.97 -13.07
C ILE A 37 -4.23 -8.16 -12.22
N TYR A 38 -4.00 -8.12 -10.91
CA TYR A 38 -4.40 -9.21 -10.01
C TYR A 38 -5.92 -9.45 -10.00
N PHE A 39 -6.73 -8.40 -10.03
CA PHE A 39 -8.18 -8.55 -10.09
C PHE A 39 -8.64 -9.04 -11.46
N ALA A 40 -8.01 -8.57 -12.55
CA ALA A 40 -8.27 -9.08 -13.89
C ALA A 40 -7.96 -10.58 -13.99
N GLU A 41 -6.85 -11.05 -13.40
CA GLU A 41 -6.50 -12.49 -13.31
C GLU A 41 -7.50 -13.32 -12.49
N LYS A 42 -8.27 -12.69 -11.59
CA LYS A 42 -9.27 -13.35 -10.73
C LYS A 42 -10.70 -13.19 -11.20
N GLU A 43 -10.87 -12.72 -12.45
CA GLU A 43 -12.18 -12.44 -13.05
C GLU A 43 -13.03 -11.51 -12.19
N ALA A 44 -12.37 -10.55 -11.53
CA ALA A 44 -13.02 -9.54 -10.71
C ALA A 44 -13.01 -8.20 -11.45
N SER A 45 -14.06 -7.40 -11.25
CA SER A 45 -14.20 -6.12 -11.95
C SER A 45 -13.06 -5.16 -11.62
N GLN A 46 -12.59 -4.43 -12.63
CA GLN A 46 -11.62 -3.34 -12.45
C GLN A 46 -12.12 -2.30 -11.43
N ASN A 47 -13.43 -2.05 -11.37
CA ASN A 47 -14.00 -1.12 -10.39
C ASN A 47 -13.76 -1.60 -8.95
N ALA A 48 -13.82 -2.91 -8.70
CA ALA A 48 -13.52 -3.50 -7.40
C ALA A 48 -12.04 -3.35 -7.03
N ALA A 49 -11.12 -3.48 -8.00
CA ALA A 49 -9.70 -3.20 -7.80
C ALA A 49 -9.42 -1.74 -7.42
N LEU A 50 -10.11 -0.81 -8.07
CA LEU A 50 -9.98 0.62 -7.76
C LEU A 50 -10.50 0.94 -6.36
N ALA A 51 -11.71 0.47 -6.03
CA ALA A 51 -12.30 0.63 -4.71
C ALA A 51 -11.41 0.03 -3.60
N PHE A 52 -10.82 -1.14 -3.86
CA PHE A 52 -9.84 -1.77 -2.96
C PHE A 52 -8.63 -0.87 -2.73
N PHE A 53 -8.01 -0.38 -3.81
CA PHE A 53 -6.80 0.43 -3.73
C PHE A 53 -7.05 1.72 -2.93
N GLU A 54 -8.13 2.45 -3.24
CA GLU A 54 -8.48 3.69 -2.55
C GLU A 54 -8.80 3.47 -1.06
N TYR A 55 -9.50 2.38 -0.74
CA TYR A 55 -9.82 2.03 0.65
C TYR A 55 -8.55 1.78 1.48
N PHE A 56 -7.60 1.00 0.95
CA PHE A 56 -6.35 0.71 1.64
C PHE A 56 -5.38 1.89 1.62
N GLU A 57 -5.38 2.72 0.58
CA GLU A 57 -4.58 3.94 0.50
C GLU A 57 -4.97 4.94 1.60
N LYS A 58 -6.28 5.21 1.77
CA LYS A 58 -6.81 6.06 2.85
C LYS A 58 -6.41 5.53 4.23
N ARG A 59 -6.34 4.20 4.39
CA ARG A 59 -5.93 3.52 5.63
C ARG A 59 -4.42 3.36 5.78
N ARG A 60 -3.61 3.96 4.90
CA ARG A 60 -2.14 3.83 4.88
C ARG A 60 -1.68 2.36 4.88
N TRP A 61 -2.44 1.50 4.21
CA TRP A 61 -2.20 0.07 4.09
C TRP A 61 -2.02 -0.63 5.44
N ARG A 62 -2.92 -0.32 6.38
CA ARG A 62 -3.01 -0.97 7.69
C ARG A 62 -4.23 -1.90 7.75
N ASN A 63 -4.12 -2.94 8.55
CA ASN A 63 -5.24 -3.83 8.86
C ASN A 63 -6.22 -3.16 9.85
N LYS A 64 -7.35 -3.83 10.14
CA LYS A 64 -8.36 -3.34 11.10
C LYS A 64 -7.79 -3.09 12.52
N HIS A 65 -6.72 -3.79 12.87
CA HIS A 65 -6.03 -3.68 14.16
C HIS A 65 -4.95 -2.58 14.17
N GLY A 66 -4.78 -1.82 13.08
CA GLY A 66 -3.78 -0.75 12.98
C GLY A 66 -2.36 -1.20 12.58
N ASN A 67 -2.12 -2.51 12.44
CA ASN A 67 -0.84 -3.06 12.01
C ASN A 67 -0.64 -2.91 10.50
N LYS A 68 0.61 -2.75 10.06
CA LYS A 68 0.95 -2.70 8.63
C LYS A 68 0.51 -4.01 7.95
N LEU A 69 -0.19 -3.89 6.82
CA LEU A 69 -0.61 -5.03 6.04
C LEU A 69 0.64 -5.78 5.53
N LYS A 70 0.72 -7.08 5.83
CA LYS A 70 1.85 -7.93 5.42
C LYS A 70 1.70 -8.37 3.98
N ASN A 71 0.51 -8.82 3.59
CA ASN A 71 0.21 -9.35 2.27
C ASN A 71 -1.03 -8.67 1.69
N TRP A 72 -0.85 -7.82 0.67
CA TRP A 72 -1.99 -7.16 0.03
C TRP A 72 -2.81 -8.11 -0.85
N LYS A 73 -2.21 -9.17 -1.40
CA LYS A 73 -2.92 -10.17 -2.21
C LYS A 73 -3.96 -10.95 -1.40
N THR A 74 -3.65 -11.28 -0.15
CA THR A 74 -4.61 -11.92 0.78
C THR A 74 -5.80 -11.01 1.03
N ALA A 75 -5.54 -9.74 1.35
CA ALA A 75 -6.61 -8.76 1.53
C ALA A 75 -7.40 -8.51 0.23
N ALA A 76 -6.75 -8.53 -0.93
CA ALA A 76 -7.40 -8.40 -2.23
C ALA A 76 -8.28 -9.61 -2.55
N TRP A 77 -7.86 -10.80 -2.17
CA TRP A 77 -8.64 -12.03 -2.31
C TRP A 77 -9.89 -11.99 -1.41
N GLU A 78 -9.73 -11.63 -0.13
CA GLU A 78 -10.87 -11.41 0.79
C GLU A 78 -11.83 -10.33 0.28
N TRP A 79 -11.28 -9.26 -0.31
CA TRP A 79 -12.08 -8.21 -0.93
C TRP A 79 -12.87 -8.75 -2.11
N ALA A 80 -12.21 -9.43 -3.06
CA ALA A 80 -12.87 -10.01 -4.23
C ALA A 80 -13.99 -10.99 -3.83
N PHE A 81 -13.81 -11.78 -2.77
CA PHE A 81 -14.84 -12.67 -2.24
C PHE A 81 -16.10 -11.93 -1.78
N GLN A 82 -15.95 -10.80 -1.09
CA GLN A 82 -17.12 -10.03 -0.63
C GLN A 82 -17.99 -9.49 -1.78
N PHE A 83 -17.42 -9.25 -2.96
CA PHE A 83 -18.15 -8.75 -4.13
C PHE A 83 -18.66 -9.86 -5.07
N LYS A 84 -18.29 -11.12 -4.86
CA LYS A 84 -18.77 -12.26 -5.69
C LYS A 84 -20.08 -12.89 -5.17
N GLY A 85 -20.68 -12.37 -4.11
CA GLY A 85 -21.85 -12.95 -3.44
C GLY A 85 -23.16 -12.20 -3.62
N GLN A 86 -23.33 -11.42 -4.70
CA GLN A 86 -24.55 -10.66 -4.98
C GLN A 86 -25.15 -11.04 -6.34
#